data_AF-A0A2E3TM08-F1
#
_entry.id   AF-A0A2E3TM08-F1
#
_cell.length_a   1.000
_cell.length_b   1.000
_cell.length_c   1.000
_cell.angle_alpha   90.00
_cell.angle_beta   90.00
_cell.angle_gamma   90.00
#
_symmetry.space_group_name_H-M   'P 1'
#
loop_
_entity.id
_entity.type
_entity.pdbx_description
1 polymer ?
#
loop_
_entity_poly.entity_id
_entity_poly.type
_entity_poly.pdbx_seq_one_letter_code
_entity_poly.pdbx_strand_id
1 'polypeptide(L)'
;MNKILYFFILNLFFIFISNSFGQSIEIRKSTDQKVSFSVQNFIVDSTKESINFLEVLKNDLVRSGYFKLTNTDASFSLKGSVKASNKISCKIYIFNNSDNLSIMKRSFDSDKKNYRYLAHKIADEIIFAVTKKKGMSSAKLALVGNISGHKELYICDIDGANLRQVSNDKNIIVAPEWTPNGNNIIYTSYKMGYPNIYQTGQSKPLSNYGGLNVSAAVSPDSKYIAMILSKDGNPELYLKELKTEKLIRLTATRRANEASPCWSPDGKKLAYVSDSSGRPHIYVLNLNGGKPQRISSSGSENVSPNWGPNGLIVYSSRQSGRYKIVISDINNRSSKTLSLDNADYEDPYWTPDGRHIVASRSINYRSSIYLLDTLEERSIPLVNVKGDWYSPSCTR
;
A
#
# COMPACT_ATOMS: atom_id res chain seq x y z
N MET A 1 -73.06 -19.46 38.79
CA MET A 1 -72.14 -19.06 37.69
C MET A 1 -72.20 -17.55 37.54
N ASN A 2 -71.05 -16.90 37.51
CA ASN A 2 -70.78 -15.47 37.24
C ASN A 2 -71.39 -14.43 38.18
N LYS A 3 -70.58 -13.97 39.15
CA LYS A 3 -70.82 -12.71 39.89
C LYS A 3 -69.84 -11.63 39.42
N ILE A 4 -70.42 -10.45 39.35
CA ILE A 4 -69.97 -9.17 38.79
C ILE A 4 -68.88 -8.51 39.64
N LEU A 5 -68.02 -7.78 38.94
CA LEU A 5 -66.94 -6.90 39.41
C LEU A 5 -67.39 -5.89 40.47
N TYR A 6 -66.57 -5.68 41.51
CA TYR A 6 -66.49 -4.39 42.22
C TYR A 6 -65.04 -4.08 42.59
N PHE A 7 -64.60 -2.89 42.17
CA PHE A 7 -63.32 -2.26 42.47
C PHE A 7 -63.30 -1.72 43.91
N PHE A 8 -62.20 -1.90 44.66
CA PHE A 8 -61.75 -0.95 45.69
C PHE A 8 -60.22 -1.02 45.90
N ILE A 9 -59.58 0.07 45.46
CA ILE A 9 -58.36 0.79 45.89
C ILE A 9 -57.36 0.09 46.82
N LEU A 10 -56.07 0.09 46.42
CA LEU A 10 -54.98 0.42 47.33
C LEU A 10 -53.79 1.05 46.56
N ASN A 11 -53.50 2.32 46.87
CA ASN A 11 -52.28 3.02 46.45
C ASN A 11 -51.08 2.42 47.20
N LEU A 12 -50.11 1.87 46.49
CA LEU A 12 -48.78 1.56 47.04
C LEU A 12 -47.73 2.39 46.31
N PHE A 13 -47.12 3.31 47.05
CA PHE A 13 -45.90 4.03 46.69
C PHE A 13 -44.75 3.03 46.53
N PHE A 14 -44.13 2.96 45.35
CA PHE A 14 -42.81 2.36 45.19
C PHE A 14 -41.76 3.46 45.07
N ILE A 15 -40.81 3.42 45.99
CA ILE A 15 -39.60 4.24 46.04
C ILE A 15 -38.73 3.86 44.84
N PHE A 16 -38.51 4.79 43.91
CA PHE A 16 -37.52 4.64 42.85
C PHE A 16 -36.12 4.87 43.41
N ILE A 17 -35.32 3.81 43.51
CA ILE A 17 -33.87 3.93 43.64
C ILE A 17 -33.34 4.24 42.23
N SER A 18 -32.89 5.48 42.02
CA SER A 18 -32.20 5.90 40.81
C SER A 18 -30.80 5.28 40.78
N ASN A 19 -30.63 4.17 40.07
CA ASN A 19 -29.30 3.80 39.59
C ASN A 19 -28.92 4.79 38.49
N SER A 20 -27.93 5.64 38.76
CA SER A 20 -27.29 6.47 37.75
C SER A 20 -26.60 5.55 36.75
N PHE A 21 -27.27 5.28 35.63
CA PHE A 21 -26.57 4.82 34.44
C PHE A 21 -25.68 5.98 34.00
N GLY A 22 -24.38 5.84 34.28
CA GLY A 22 -23.35 6.65 33.64
C GLY A 22 -23.59 6.55 32.15
N GLN A 23 -23.97 7.66 31.54
CA GLN A 23 -24.10 7.78 30.11
C GLN A 23 -22.70 7.51 29.55
N SER A 24 -22.46 6.29 29.06
CA SER A 24 -21.31 6.00 28.23
C SER A 24 -21.53 6.83 26.97
N ILE A 25 -20.94 8.02 26.93
CA ILE A 25 -20.84 8.80 25.71
C ILE A 25 -19.92 8.00 24.80
N GLU A 26 -20.47 7.05 24.05
CA GLU A 26 -19.86 6.63 22.80
C GLU A 26 -19.88 7.86 21.89
N ILE A 27 -18.79 8.64 21.95
CA ILE A 27 -18.51 9.63 20.92
C ILE A 27 -18.17 8.82 19.66
N ARG A 28 -19.19 8.41 18.91
CA ARG A 28 -19.01 8.08 17.49
C ARG A 28 -18.84 9.39 16.74
N LYS A 29 -17.66 9.99 16.89
CA LYS A 29 -17.25 11.10 16.02
C LYS A 29 -17.12 10.51 14.61
N SER A 30 -17.79 11.13 13.65
CA SER A 30 -17.58 10.92 12.22
C SER A 30 -16.09 10.65 11.94
N THR A 31 -15.81 9.51 11.32
CA THR A 31 -14.46 8.95 11.12
C THR A 31 -13.58 9.72 10.12
N ASP A 32 -14.05 10.86 9.59
CA ASP A 32 -13.41 11.60 8.49
C ASP A 32 -12.89 13.00 8.85
N GLN A 33 -12.85 13.38 10.14
CA GLN A 33 -12.17 14.63 10.52
C GLN A 33 -10.67 14.42 10.72
N LYS A 34 -9.87 15.03 9.84
CA LYS A 34 -8.41 15.17 10.00
C LYS A 34 -8.08 15.78 11.36
N VAL A 35 -7.06 15.24 12.01
CA VAL A 35 -6.54 15.75 13.29
C VAL A 35 -5.85 17.09 13.06
N SER A 36 -6.25 18.13 13.79
CA SER A 36 -5.54 19.41 13.76
C SER A 36 -4.20 19.29 14.49
N PHE A 37 -3.11 19.59 13.80
CA PHE A 37 -1.75 19.35 14.29
C PHE A 37 -0.87 20.59 14.07
N SER A 38 -0.19 21.06 15.12
CA SER A 38 0.72 22.20 15.02
C SER A 38 2.18 21.76 15.05
N VAL A 39 2.99 22.37 14.20
CA VAL A 39 4.46 22.23 14.17
C VAL A 39 5.16 23.55 14.47
N GLN A 40 4.42 24.59 14.87
CA GLN A 40 4.93 25.95 15.02
C GLN A 40 6.04 26.08 16.08
N ASN A 41 5.94 25.29 17.15
CA ASN A 41 6.88 25.33 18.27
C ASN A 41 8.05 24.35 18.12
N PHE A 42 8.25 23.80 16.93
CA PHE A 42 9.39 22.94 16.64
C PHE A 42 10.59 23.78 16.22
N ILE A 43 11.68 23.70 16.99
CA ILE A 43 12.86 24.54 16.80
C ILE A 43 13.71 23.96 15.66
N VAL A 44 14.04 24.78 14.67
CA VAL A 44 14.85 24.39 13.51
C VAL A 44 16.06 25.32 13.46
N ASP A 45 17.27 24.77 13.38
CA ASP A 45 18.46 25.61 13.12
C ASP A 45 18.48 26.12 11.67
N SER A 46 19.39 27.06 11.37
CA SER A 46 19.44 27.74 10.07
C SER A 46 20.04 26.90 8.93
N THR A 47 20.33 25.62 9.15
CA THR A 47 20.94 24.77 8.12
C THR A 47 19.93 24.33 7.07
N LYS A 48 20.40 24.15 5.84
CA LYS A 48 19.56 23.70 4.72
C LYS A 48 18.92 22.34 5.01
N GLU A 49 19.68 21.42 5.61
CA GLU A 49 19.22 20.07 5.96
C GLU A 49 18.07 20.10 6.99
N SER A 50 18.18 20.92 8.04
CA SER A 50 17.12 21.07 9.05
C SER A 50 15.86 21.73 8.50
N ILE A 51 16.00 22.74 7.63
CA ILE A 51 14.86 23.40 6.97
C ILE A 51 14.14 22.40 6.07
N ASN A 52 14.88 21.70 5.21
CA ASN A 52 14.31 20.70 4.31
C ASN A 52 13.71 19.51 5.08
N PHE A 53 14.32 19.12 6.21
CA PHE A 53 13.75 18.10 7.11
C PHE A 53 12.34 18.49 7.56
N LEU A 54 12.14 19.73 8.03
CA LEU A 54 10.83 20.17 8.50
C LEU A 54 9.82 20.24 7.35
N GLU A 55 10.24 20.67 6.16
CA GLU A 55 9.38 20.70 4.98
C GLU A 55 8.89 19.30 4.59
N VAL A 56 9.81 18.32 4.53
CA VAL A 56 9.45 16.92 4.25
C VAL A 56 8.50 16.38 5.30
N LEU A 57 8.79 16.61 6.59
CA LEU A 57 7.95 16.18 7.69
C LEU A 57 6.52 16.76 7.59
N LYS A 58 6.38 18.05 7.30
CA LYS A 58 5.08 18.70 7.10
C LYS A 58 4.31 18.07 5.94
N ASN A 59 4.99 17.88 4.81
CA ASN A 59 4.39 17.31 3.60
C ASN A 59 3.92 15.88 3.83
N ASP A 60 4.69 15.07 4.56
CA ASP A 60 4.32 13.71 4.91
C ASP A 60 3.10 13.63 5.82
N LEU A 61 3.05 14.45 6.87
CA LEU A 61 1.90 14.52 7.77
C LEU A 61 0.63 14.87 7.00
N VAL A 62 0.69 15.83 6.07
CA VAL A 62 -0.45 16.18 5.21
C VAL A 62 -0.78 15.07 4.21
N ARG A 63 0.23 14.48 3.56
CA ARG A 63 0.07 13.41 2.56
C ARG A 63 -0.54 12.15 3.15
N SER A 64 -0.28 11.86 4.43
CA SER A 64 -0.90 10.75 5.16
C SER A 64 -2.44 10.81 5.19
N GLY A 65 -3.00 11.99 4.94
CA GLY A 65 -4.44 12.22 4.99
C GLY A 65 -5.03 12.15 6.39
N TYR A 66 -4.23 12.03 7.46
CA TYR A 66 -4.70 12.03 8.85
C TYR A 66 -4.64 13.40 9.51
N PHE A 67 -3.80 14.30 9.00
CA PHE A 67 -3.53 15.58 9.65
C PHE A 67 -3.93 16.78 8.79
N LYS A 68 -4.39 17.83 9.47
CA LYS A 68 -4.49 19.19 8.95
C LYS A 68 -3.56 20.07 9.77
N LEU A 69 -2.55 20.65 9.13
CA LEU A 69 -1.62 21.53 9.83
C LEU A 69 -2.27 22.89 10.15
N THR A 70 -2.10 23.37 11.38
CA THR A 70 -2.63 24.68 11.83
C THR A 70 -1.68 25.34 12.84
N ASN A 71 -1.70 26.67 12.89
CA ASN A 71 -0.93 27.47 13.85
C ASN A 71 -1.73 27.80 15.12
N THR A 72 -3.07 27.76 15.05
CA THR A 72 -3.96 28.01 16.19
C THR A 72 -4.86 26.81 16.44
N ASP A 73 -5.25 26.61 17.70
CA ASP A 73 -6.25 25.62 18.14
C ASP A 73 -6.02 24.18 17.64
N ALA A 74 -4.75 23.76 17.58
CA ALA A 74 -4.40 22.38 17.25
C ALA A 74 -4.76 21.44 18.41
N SER A 75 -5.29 20.25 18.10
CA SER A 75 -5.48 19.19 19.10
C SER A 75 -4.16 18.58 19.55
N PHE A 76 -3.19 18.49 18.64
CA PHE A 76 -1.85 17.99 18.95
C PHE A 76 -0.78 18.98 18.51
N SER A 77 0.38 18.97 19.19
CA SER A 77 1.54 19.76 18.78
C SER A 77 2.84 18.99 18.82
N LEU A 78 3.70 19.25 17.84
CA LEU A 78 5.10 18.87 17.82
C LEU A 78 5.94 19.98 18.46
N LYS A 79 6.64 19.64 19.54
CA LYS A 79 7.70 20.46 20.15
C LYS A 79 9.04 19.72 20.05
N GLY A 80 10.12 20.44 20.31
CA GLY A 80 11.47 19.90 20.31
C GLY A 80 12.38 20.65 19.35
N SER A 81 13.39 19.96 18.79
CA SER A 81 14.35 20.61 17.92
C SER A 81 14.97 19.67 16.89
N VAL A 82 15.26 20.18 15.70
CA VAL A 82 16.19 19.57 14.75
C VAL A 82 17.41 20.46 14.54
N LYS A 83 18.59 19.87 14.52
CA LYS A 83 19.85 20.54 14.23
C LYS A 83 20.72 19.69 13.32
N ALA A 84 21.46 20.32 12.42
CA ALA A 84 22.37 19.61 11.53
C ALA A 84 23.80 20.16 11.64
N SER A 85 24.76 19.26 11.76
CA SER A 85 26.19 19.54 11.65
C SER A 85 26.84 18.46 10.77
N ASN A 86 27.65 17.57 11.34
CA ASN A 86 28.08 16.33 10.68
C ASN A 86 26.97 15.28 10.68
N LYS A 87 26.16 15.27 11.74
CA LYS A 87 24.94 14.47 11.88
C LYS A 87 23.73 15.40 11.89
N ILE A 88 22.58 14.87 11.52
CA ILE A 88 21.28 15.48 11.81
C ILE A 88 20.72 14.85 13.08
N SER A 89 20.42 15.68 14.05
CA SER A 89 19.94 15.30 15.38
C SER A 89 18.57 15.91 15.60
N CYS A 90 17.57 15.07 15.88
CA CYS A 90 16.18 15.48 16.04
C CYS A 90 15.63 14.98 17.38
N LYS A 91 15.10 15.90 18.20
CA LYS A 91 14.37 15.60 19.43
C LYS A 91 12.92 15.98 19.22
N ILE A 92 12.00 15.03 19.39
CA ILE A 92 10.58 15.27 19.23
C ILE A 92 9.83 15.02 20.53
N TYR A 93 8.82 15.85 20.76
CA TYR A 93 7.85 15.73 21.81
C TYR A 93 6.48 15.95 21.20
N ILE A 94 5.60 14.96 21.28
CA ILE A 94 4.22 15.08 20.80
C ILE A 94 3.33 15.31 22.01
N PHE A 95 2.57 16.40 21.98
CA PHE A 95 1.66 16.79 23.05
C PHE A 95 0.21 16.65 22.59
N ASN A 96 -0.64 16.12 23.47
CA ASN A 96 -2.07 16.37 23.41
C ASN A 96 -2.32 17.72 24.08
N ASN A 97 -2.93 18.66 23.35
CA ASN A 97 -3.10 20.03 23.84
C ASN A 97 -4.29 20.17 24.81
N SER A 98 -5.20 19.19 24.89
CA SER A 98 -6.34 19.24 25.81
C SER A 98 -5.93 19.07 27.27
N ASP A 99 -4.95 18.20 27.52
CA ASP A 99 -4.43 17.86 28.86
C ASP A 99 -2.97 18.32 29.04
N ASN A 100 -2.36 18.88 27.99
CA ASN A 100 -0.95 19.27 27.91
C ASN A 100 0.03 18.12 28.26
N LEU A 101 -0.38 16.87 28.03
CA LEU A 101 0.44 15.69 28.28
C LEU A 101 1.24 15.33 27.04
N SER A 102 2.51 15.00 27.25
CA SER A 102 3.32 14.43 26.18
C SER A 102 2.97 12.95 26.00
N ILE A 103 2.48 12.61 24.82
CA ILE A 103 2.16 11.22 24.44
C ILE A 103 3.37 10.48 23.86
N MET A 104 4.43 11.22 23.50
CA MET A 104 5.65 10.66 22.94
C MET A 104 6.83 11.62 23.13
N LYS A 105 7.97 11.08 23.56
CA LYS A 105 9.27 11.76 23.60
C LYS A 105 10.33 10.84 23.01
N ARG A 106 11.00 11.26 21.93
CA ARG A 106 12.09 10.49 21.31
C ARG A 106 13.21 11.39 20.80
N SER A 107 14.39 10.81 20.66
CA SER A 107 15.55 11.45 20.03
C SER A 107 16.07 10.55 18.91
N PHE A 108 16.52 11.15 17.84
CA PHE A 108 17.01 10.47 16.65
C PHE A 108 18.27 11.15 16.15
N ASP A 109 19.20 10.33 15.67
CA ASP A 109 20.45 10.79 15.08
C ASP A 109 20.74 10.00 13.81
N SER A 110 21.21 10.68 12.78
CA SER A 110 21.64 10.05 11.52
C SER A 110 22.71 10.92 10.86
N ASP A 111 23.40 10.38 9.86
CA ASP A 111 24.22 11.20 8.96
C ASP A 111 23.38 12.31 8.35
N LYS A 112 23.95 13.52 8.25
CA LYS A 112 23.24 14.72 7.78
C LYS A 112 22.58 14.54 6.40
N LYS A 113 23.19 13.73 5.54
CA LYS A 113 22.70 13.43 4.18
C LYS A 113 21.35 12.69 4.18
N ASN A 114 21.01 12.01 5.28
CA ASN A 114 19.79 11.22 5.41
C ASN A 114 18.62 12.02 6.01
N TYR A 115 18.69 13.35 6.02
CA TYR A 115 17.65 14.19 6.63
C TYR A 115 16.24 13.87 6.10
N ARG A 116 16.09 13.59 4.80
CA ARG A 116 14.81 13.20 4.18
C ARG A 116 14.26 11.91 4.77
N TYR A 117 15.08 10.85 4.75
CA TYR A 117 14.69 9.56 5.30
C TYR A 117 14.35 9.66 6.79
N LEU A 118 15.09 10.48 7.55
CA LEU A 118 14.80 10.71 8.96
C LEU A 118 13.45 11.44 9.14
N ALA A 119 13.13 12.42 8.29
CA ALA A 119 11.84 13.13 8.32
C ALA A 119 10.68 12.16 8.05
N HIS A 120 10.81 11.34 7.01
CA HIS A 120 9.84 10.29 6.66
C HIS A 120 9.60 9.31 7.81
N LYS A 121 10.68 8.80 8.43
CA LYS A 121 10.58 7.89 9.57
C LYS A 121 9.90 8.55 10.77
N ILE A 122 10.22 9.82 11.04
CA ILE A 122 9.59 10.56 12.13
C ILE A 122 8.11 10.84 11.82
N ALA A 123 7.74 11.10 10.57
CA ALA A 123 6.35 11.25 10.17
C ALA A 123 5.55 9.97 10.48
N ASP A 124 6.08 8.79 10.13
CA ASP A 124 5.46 7.49 10.43
C ASP A 124 5.28 7.28 11.94
N GLU A 125 6.26 7.67 12.75
CA GLU A 125 6.20 7.62 14.20
C GLU A 125 5.13 8.56 14.78
N ILE A 126 4.99 9.78 14.25
CA ILE A 126 3.97 10.74 14.66
C ILE A 126 2.57 10.23 14.26
N ILE A 127 2.42 9.74 13.02
CA ILE A 127 1.17 9.13 12.54
C ILE A 127 0.76 8.02 13.50
N PHE A 128 1.67 7.10 13.82
CA PHE A 128 1.37 6.00 14.74
C PHE A 128 1.07 6.47 16.15
N ALA A 129 1.86 7.40 16.70
CA ALA A 129 1.65 7.90 18.07
C ALA A 129 0.25 8.48 18.27
N VAL A 130 -0.21 9.30 17.31
CA VAL A 130 -1.49 10.02 17.38
C VAL A 130 -2.67 9.15 16.94
N THR A 131 -2.52 8.34 15.88
CA THR A 131 -3.66 7.66 15.24
C THR A 131 -3.73 6.15 15.51
N LYS A 132 -2.63 5.56 16.01
CA LYS A 132 -2.41 4.10 16.10
C LYS A 132 -2.46 3.37 14.75
N LYS A 133 -2.41 4.10 13.63
CA LYS A 133 -2.31 3.55 12.27
C LYS A 133 -0.87 3.63 11.79
N LYS A 134 -0.45 2.66 10.97
CA LYS A 134 0.89 2.65 10.36
C LYS A 134 0.97 3.78 9.31
N GLY A 135 2.11 4.45 9.21
CA GLY A 135 2.39 5.41 8.15
C GLY A 135 3.05 4.75 6.92
N MET A 136 3.19 5.51 5.84
CA MET A 136 3.83 5.07 4.59
C MET A 136 5.03 5.93 4.19
N SER A 137 5.35 6.98 4.94
CA SER A 137 6.27 8.03 4.52
C SER A 137 7.67 7.52 4.28
N SER A 138 8.14 6.55 5.07
CA SER A 138 9.47 5.93 4.89
C SER A 138 9.54 4.87 3.80
N ALA A 139 8.43 4.57 3.13
CA ALA A 139 8.41 3.60 2.03
C ALA A 139 9.21 4.10 0.82
N LYS A 140 9.73 3.15 0.04
CA LYS A 140 10.35 3.42 -1.26
C LYS A 140 9.47 2.88 -2.38
N LEU A 141 9.52 3.54 -3.51
CA LEU A 141 8.85 3.16 -4.74
C LEU A 141 9.88 2.53 -5.70
N ALA A 142 9.50 1.43 -6.34
CA ALA A 142 10.12 0.91 -7.55
C ALA A 142 9.12 1.09 -8.69
N LEU A 143 9.61 1.40 -9.89
CA LEU A 143 8.77 1.70 -11.05
C LEU A 143 9.57 1.52 -12.34
N VAL A 144 8.87 1.33 -13.45
CA VAL A 144 9.47 1.23 -14.77
C VAL A 144 9.35 2.55 -15.50
N GLY A 145 10.44 3.04 -16.08
CA GLY A 145 10.50 4.31 -16.81
C GLY A 145 11.18 4.18 -18.16
N ASN A 146 10.77 4.99 -19.14
CA ASN A 146 11.34 5.00 -20.49
C ASN A 146 12.31 6.15 -20.77
N ILE A 147 12.67 6.95 -19.75
CA ILE A 147 13.46 8.18 -19.96
C ILE A 147 14.86 7.93 -20.55
N SER A 148 15.40 6.71 -20.39
CA SER A 148 16.70 6.30 -20.93
C SER A 148 16.66 5.88 -22.41
N GLY A 149 15.47 5.88 -23.03
CA GLY A 149 15.22 5.30 -24.35
C GLY A 149 14.73 3.85 -24.32
N HIS A 150 14.93 3.14 -23.20
CA HIS A 150 14.39 1.81 -22.93
C HIS A 150 13.60 1.77 -21.62
N LYS A 151 12.71 0.78 -21.47
CA LYS A 151 11.96 0.54 -20.23
C LYS A 151 12.90 -0.04 -19.18
N GLU A 152 13.37 0.81 -18.28
CA GLU A 152 14.31 0.47 -17.22
C GLU A 152 13.67 0.58 -15.84
N LEU A 153 14.26 -0.07 -14.85
CA LEU A 153 13.89 0.00 -13.45
C LEU A 153 14.46 1.27 -12.79
N TYR A 154 13.59 1.97 -12.07
CA TYR A 154 13.90 3.15 -11.27
C TYR A 154 13.42 2.95 -9.85
N ILE A 155 14.04 3.68 -8.92
CA ILE A 155 13.56 3.80 -7.55
C ILE A 155 13.51 5.26 -7.11
N CYS A 156 12.61 5.57 -6.18
CA CYS A 156 12.52 6.87 -5.49
C CYS A 156 11.94 6.71 -4.08
N ASP A 157 11.94 7.80 -3.31
CA ASP A 157 11.13 7.93 -2.10
C ASP A 157 9.63 7.89 -2.47
N ILE A 158 8.74 7.54 -1.54
CA ILE A 158 7.29 7.45 -1.81
C ILE A 158 6.67 8.78 -2.30
N ASP A 159 7.31 9.91 -2.02
CA ASP A 159 6.90 11.23 -2.47
C ASP A 159 7.46 11.62 -3.86
N GLY A 160 8.19 10.71 -4.51
CA GLY A 160 8.78 10.88 -5.84
C GLY A 160 10.18 11.49 -5.86
N ALA A 161 10.70 11.94 -4.72
CA ALA A 161 12.06 12.49 -4.65
C ALA A 161 13.13 11.40 -4.75
N ASN A 162 14.39 11.80 -4.96
CA ASN A 162 15.53 10.89 -5.07
C ASN A 162 15.38 9.82 -6.18
N LEU A 163 14.65 10.16 -7.26
CA LEU A 163 14.47 9.28 -8.41
C LEU A 163 15.81 8.97 -9.08
N ARG A 164 16.08 7.67 -9.25
CA ARG A 164 17.29 7.19 -9.92
C ARG A 164 17.07 5.84 -10.61
N GLN A 165 17.74 5.66 -11.74
CA GLN A 165 17.79 4.40 -12.47
C GLN A 165 18.62 3.36 -11.70
N VAL A 166 18.20 2.10 -11.71
CA VAL A 166 18.90 0.99 -11.02
C VAL A 166 19.20 -0.22 -11.90
N SER A 167 18.62 -0.30 -13.09
CA SER A 167 18.96 -1.29 -14.12
C SER A 167 19.56 -0.60 -15.36
N ASN A 168 20.20 -1.38 -16.23
CA ASN A 168 20.66 -0.93 -17.54
C ASN A 168 20.62 -2.12 -18.50
N ASP A 169 19.46 -2.77 -18.56
CA ASP A 169 19.27 -4.02 -19.31
C ASP A 169 19.10 -3.74 -20.81
N LYS A 170 18.86 -2.48 -21.20
CA LYS A 170 18.64 -1.97 -22.56
C LYS A 170 17.57 -2.75 -23.32
N ASN A 171 16.57 -3.21 -22.57
CA ASN A 171 15.46 -4.00 -23.07
C ASN A 171 14.23 -3.77 -22.18
N ILE A 172 13.13 -4.46 -22.46
CA ILE A 172 11.89 -4.33 -21.71
C ILE A 172 12.08 -4.90 -20.29
N ILE A 173 11.80 -4.07 -19.28
CA ILE A 173 11.53 -4.49 -17.90
C ILE A 173 10.06 -4.29 -17.58
N VAL A 174 9.47 -5.23 -16.85
CA VAL A 174 8.08 -5.15 -16.35
C VAL A 174 7.96 -5.77 -14.96
N ALA A 175 6.85 -5.44 -14.28
CA ALA A 175 6.42 -6.02 -13.01
C ALA A 175 7.53 -6.07 -11.93
N PRO A 176 8.13 -4.93 -11.54
CA PRO A 176 9.06 -4.90 -10.43
C PRO A 176 8.32 -5.09 -9.09
N GLU A 177 8.84 -5.93 -8.21
CA GLU A 177 8.33 -6.12 -6.85
C GLU A 177 9.48 -6.08 -5.84
N TRP A 178 9.30 -5.34 -4.75
CA TRP A 178 10.23 -5.35 -3.63
C TRP A 178 10.21 -6.70 -2.91
N THR A 179 11.38 -7.22 -2.64
CA THR A 179 11.53 -8.31 -1.66
C THR A 179 11.03 -7.87 -0.28
N PRO A 180 10.47 -8.75 0.57
CA PRO A 180 9.84 -8.38 1.84
C PRO A 180 10.76 -7.66 2.81
N ASN A 181 12.08 -7.87 2.71
CA ASN A 181 13.08 -7.18 3.51
C ASN A 181 13.41 -5.76 3.00
N GLY A 182 12.86 -5.33 1.87
CA GLY A 182 13.06 -4.01 1.27
C GLY A 182 14.45 -3.76 0.67
N ASN A 183 15.30 -4.79 0.55
CA ASN A 183 16.69 -4.61 0.12
C ASN A 183 16.89 -4.80 -1.39
N ASN A 184 16.09 -5.68 -2.01
CA ASN A 184 16.19 -6.01 -3.42
C ASN A 184 14.84 -5.89 -4.12
N ILE A 185 14.89 -5.79 -5.45
CA ILE A 185 13.71 -5.81 -6.32
C ILE A 185 13.84 -7.03 -7.23
N ILE A 186 12.78 -7.83 -7.31
CA ILE A 186 12.60 -8.85 -8.33
C ILE A 186 11.84 -8.26 -9.50
N TYR A 187 12.18 -8.63 -10.73
CA TYR A 187 11.58 -8.05 -11.93
C TYR A 187 11.70 -9.00 -13.11
N THR A 188 10.85 -8.79 -14.12
CA THR A 188 10.95 -9.52 -15.39
C THR A 188 11.76 -8.70 -16.39
N SER A 189 12.76 -9.30 -17.03
CA SER A 189 13.59 -8.66 -18.06
C SER A 189 13.68 -9.49 -19.33
N TYR A 190 13.59 -8.81 -20.46
CA TYR A 190 13.68 -9.38 -21.80
C TYR A 190 15.09 -9.28 -22.41
N LYS A 191 16.12 -8.92 -21.62
CA LYS A 191 17.50 -8.69 -22.12
C LYS A 191 18.14 -9.87 -22.85
N MET A 192 17.65 -11.09 -22.64
CA MET A 192 18.11 -12.30 -23.33
C MET A 192 17.29 -12.65 -24.58
N GLY A 193 16.36 -11.78 -25.01
CA GLY A 193 15.42 -12.02 -26.11
C GLY A 193 14.12 -12.73 -25.69
N TYR A 194 14.07 -13.28 -24.47
CA TYR A 194 12.90 -13.91 -23.86
C TYR A 194 12.79 -13.48 -22.39
N PRO A 195 11.59 -13.49 -21.79
CA PRO A 195 11.39 -13.00 -20.43
C PRO A 195 11.95 -13.97 -19.41
N ASN A 196 12.86 -13.46 -18.58
CA ASN A 196 13.38 -14.15 -17.40
C ASN A 196 13.18 -13.29 -16.15
N ILE A 197 13.12 -13.94 -15.00
CA ILE A 197 13.00 -13.27 -13.71
C ILE A 197 14.40 -12.98 -13.17
N TYR A 198 14.67 -11.74 -12.81
CA TYR A 198 15.93 -11.28 -12.23
C TYR A 198 15.71 -10.66 -10.86
N GLN A 199 16.79 -10.51 -10.12
CA GLN A 199 16.85 -9.73 -8.89
C GLN A 199 17.95 -8.67 -9.03
N THR A 200 17.69 -7.47 -8.52
CA THR A 200 18.72 -6.42 -8.43
C THR A 200 19.95 -6.94 -7.69
N GLY A 201 21.13 -6.56 -8.19
CA GLY A 201 22.42 -7.00 -7.63
C GLY A 201 22.85 -8.41 -8.06
N GLN A 202 22.02 -9.14 -8.82
CA GLN A 202 22.38 -10.46 -9.36
C GLN A 202 22.51 -10.42 -10.88
N SER A 203 23.54 -11.09 -11.42
CA SER A 203 23.77 -11.20 -12.86
C SER A 203 22.99 -12.36 -13.49
N LYS A 204 22.81 -13.46 -12.75
CA LYS A 204 22.06 -14.63 -13.20
C LYS A 204 20.56 -14.45 -12.93
N PRO A 205 19.69 -14.98 -13.80
CA PRO A 205 18.25 -14.99 -13.55
C PRO A 205 17.91 -15.90 -12.37
N LEU A 206 16.87 -15.55 -11.61
CA LEU A 206 16.26 -16.41 -10.60
C LEU A 206 15.46 -17.57 -11.22
N SER A 207 14.96 -17.37 -12.45
CA SER A 207 14.24 -18.37 -13.23
C SER A 207 14.42 -18.14 -14.72
N ASN A 208 14.73 -19.20 -15.46
CA ASN A 208 14.99 -19.19 -16.91
C ASN A 208 14.63 -20.50 -17.62
N TYR A 209 13.51 -21.12 -17.25
CA TYR A 209 13.00 -22.29 -17.97
C TYR A 209 12.63 -21.94 -19.42
N GLY A 210 12.50 -22.94 -20.29
CA GLY A 210 11.98 -22.72 -21.65
C GLY A 210 10.59 -22.08 -21.62
N GLY A 211 10.38 -21.07 -22.47
CA GLY A 211 9.12 -20.32 -22.54
C GLY A 211 9.12 -19.06 -21.65
N LEU A 212 7.94 -18.71 -21.15
CA LEU A 212 7.73 -17.54 -20.29
C LEU A 212 8.21 -17.81 -18.87
N ASN A 213 8.91 -16.84 -18.28
CA ASN A 213 9.22 -16.76 -16.86
C ASN A 213 8.91 -15.32 -16.42
N VAL A 214 7.73 -15.08 -15.84
CA VAL A 214 7.22 -13.72 -15.61
C VAL A 214 6.54 -13.57 -14.26
N SER A 215 6.33 -12.31 -13.85
CA SER A 215 5.47 -11.89 -12.74
C SER A 215 5.73 -12.66 -11.44
N ALA A 216 6.95 -12.54 -10.92
CA ALA A 216 7.33 -13.17 -9.67
C ALA A 216 6.91 -12.32 -8.46
N ALA A 217 6.49 -13.00 -7.39
CA ALA A 217 6.15 -12.41 -6.10
C ALA A 217 6.77 -13.24 -4.96
N VAL A 218 7.47 -12.58 -4.03
CA VAL A 218 8.13 -13.26 -2.90
C VAL A 218 7.17 -13.39 -1.73
N SER A 219 7.14 -14.56 -1.09
CA SER A 219 6.30 -14.78 0.10
C SER A 219 6.68 -13.84 1.23
N PRO A 220 5.74 -13.43 2.11
CA PRO A 220 6.04 -12.53 3.22
C PRO A 220 7.16 -13.02 4.15
N ASP A 221 7.31 -14.35 4.30
CA ASP A 221 8.37 -14.99 5.09
C ASP A 221 9.69 -15.20 4.32
N SER A 222 9.78 -14.73 3.07
CA SER A 222 10.95 -14.81 2.19
C SER A 222 11.45 -16.23 1.91
N LYS A 223 10.58 -17.25 2.02
CA LYS A 223 10.93 -18.65 1.73
C LYS A 223 10.54 -19.12 0.34
N TYR A 224 9.57 -18.47 -0.28
CA TYR A 224 9.03 -18.90 -1.56
C TYR A 224 8.93 -17.75 -2.56
N ILE A 225 8.98 -18.11 -3.85
CA ILE A 225 8.60 -17.23 -4.95
C ILE A 225 7.42 -17.88 -5.66
N ALA A 226 6.30 -17.15 -5.76
CA ALA A 226 5.22 -17.46 -6.70
C ALA A 226 5.57 -16.82 -8.05
N MET A 227 5.39 -17.54 -9.16
CA MET A 227 5.74 -17.04 -10.49
C MET A 227 4.90 -17.72 -11.57
N ILE A 228 4.88 -17.13 -12.76
CA ILE A 228 4.21 -17.71 -13.92
C ILE A 228 5.25 -18.31 -14.84
N LEU A 229 5.10 -19.60 -15.15
CA LEU A 229 5.94 -20.30 -16.12
C LEU A 229 5.09 -20.93 -17.21
N SER A 230 5.56 -20.89 -18.46
CA SER A 230 4.93 -21.64 -19.56
C SER A 230 5.70 -22.90 -19.95
N LYS A 231 6.61 -23.38 -19.07
CA LYS A 231 7.49 -24.51 -19.36
C LYS A 231 6.76 -25.83 -19.65
N ASP A 232 5.52 -25.96 -19.17
CA ASP A 232 4.69 -27.16 -19.33
C ASP A 232 3.53 -26.95 -20.32
N GLY A 233 3.66 -25.97 -21.24
CA GLY A 233 2.67 -25.66 -22.27
C GLY A 233 2.10 -24.25 -22.12
N ASN A 234 0.90 -24.13 -21.56
CA ASN A 234 0.30 -22.83 -21.26
C ASN A 234 0.94 -22.19 -20.00
N PRO A 235 0.84 -20.86 -19.82
CA PRO A 235 1.31 -20.16 -18.63
C PRO A 235 0.54 -20.65 -17.41
N GLU A 236 1.25 -21.10 -16.38
CA GLU A 236 0.66 -21.65 -15.16
C GLU A 236 1.34 -21.05 -13.93
N LEU A 237 0.67 -21.12 -12.78
CA LEU A 237 1.20 -20.65 -11.51
C LEU A 237 2.11 -21.71 -10.87
N TYR A 238 3.32 -21.31 -10.52
CA TYR A 238 4.30 -22.13 -9.82
C TYR A 238 4.74 -21.48 -8.51
N LEU A 239 5.20 -22.34 -7.60
CA LEU A 239 5.81 -21.99 -6.35
C LEU A 239 7.21 -22.58 -6.28
N LYS A 240 8.22 -21.74 -6.11
CA LYS A 240 9.61 -22.13 -5.93
C LYS A 240 10.03 -21.92 -4.49
N GLU A 241 10.52 -22.96 -3.82
CA GLU A 241 11.16 -22.85 -2.50
C GLU A 241 12.60 -22.36 -2.67
N LEU A 242 12.96 -21.25 -2.03
CA LEU A 242 14.24 -20.57 -2.24
C LEU A 242 15.44 -21.32 -1.66
N LYS A 243 15.25 -22.14 -0.61
CA LYS A 243 16.35 -22.86 0.03
C LYS A 243 16.73 -24.13 -0.72
N THR A 244 15.72 -24.86 -1.21
CA THR A 244 15.89 -26.18 -1.83
C THR A 244 15.83 -26.11 -3.34
N GLU A 245 15.44 -24.96 -3.90
CA GLU A 245 15.14 -24.76 -5.32
C GLU A 245 13.98 -25.66 -5.82
N LYS A 246 13.23 -26.28 -4.90
CA LYS A 246 12.10 -27.15 -5.24
C LYS A 246 11.00 -26.33 -5.92
N LEU A 247 10.59 -26.78 -7.09
CA LEU A 247 9.52 -26.17 -7.87
C LEU A 247 8.24 -27.01 -7.77
N ILE A 248 7.13 -26.35 -7.47
CA ILE A 248 5.79 -26.95 -7.35
C ILE A 248 4.86 -26.23 -8.32
N ARG A 249 4.18 -26.98 -9.19
CA ARG A 249 3.12 -26.45 -10.05
C ARG A 249 1.82 -26.36 -9.24
N LEU A 250 1.23 -25.17 -9.13
CA LEU A 250 0.02 -24.93 -8.33
C LEU A 250 -1.27 -24.99 -9.15
N THR A 251 -1.20 -24.69 -10.45
CA THR A 251 -2.34 -24.75 -11.38
C THR A 251 -2.04 -25.70 -12.54
N ALA A 252 -3.07 -26.32 -13.08
CA ALA A 252 -2.99 -27.18 -14.26
C ALA A 252 -4.23 -26.95 -15.15
N THR A 253 -4.51 -25.68 -15.43
CA THR A 253 -5.74 -25.25 -16.10
C THR A 253 -5.55 -25.26 -17.61
N ARG A 254 -6.01 -26.34 -18.26
CA ARG A 254 -5.86 -26.47 -19.72
C ARG A 254 -6.55 -25.33 -20.46
N ARG A 255 -5.86 -24.77 -21.46
CA ARG A 255 -6.37 -23.69 -22.34
C ARG A 255 -6.72 -22.40 -21.58
N ALA A 256 -6.04 -22.16 -20.46
CA ALA A 256 -6.05 -20.89 -19.76
C ALA A 256 -4.63 -20.32 -19.67
N ASN A 257 -4.54 -19.04 -19.38
CA ASN A 257 -3.33 -18.31 -19.07
C ASN A 257 -3.44 -17.71 -17.67
N GLU A 258 -2.47 -18.08 -16.84
CA GLU A 258 -2.32 -17.58 -15.49
C GLU A 258 -1.35 -16.39 -15.50
N ALA A 259 -1.65 -15.35 -14.73
CA ALA A 259 -0.83 -14.14 -14.68
C ALA A 259 -0.79 -13.48 -13.29
N SER A 260 0.24 -12.65 -13.07
CA SER A 260 0.33 -11.67 -11.97
C SER A 260 -0.08 -12.18 -10.58
N PRO A 261 0.61 -13.20 -10.03
CA PRO A 261 0.34 -13.66 -8.68
C PRO A 261 0.77 -12.62 -7.63
N CYS A 262 0.06 -12.56 -6.50
CA CYS A 262 0.49 -11.85 -5.30
C CYS A 262 0.08 -12.60 -4.03
N TRP A 263 0.89 -12.42 -2.99
CA TRP A 263 0.73 -13.12 -1.71
C TRP A 263 -0.24 -12.41 -0.77
N SER A 264 -1.10 -13.18 -0.10
CA SER A 264 -1.79 -12.69 1.09
C SER A 264 -0.79 -12.30 2.18
N PRO A 265 -1.12 -11.33 3.06
CA PRO A 265 -0.21 -10.87 4.11
C PRO A 265 0.26 -11.97 5.07
N ASP A 266 -0.60 -12.98 5.30
CA ASP A 266 -0.30 -14.13 6.16
C ASP A 266 0.48 -15.25 5.45
N GLY A 267 0.76 -15.12 4.15
CA GLY A 267 1.48 -16.10 3.36
C GLY A 267 0.72 -17.40 3.10
N LYS A 268 -0.58 -17.47 3.38
CA LYS A 268 -1.38 -18.71 3.24
C LYS A 268 -2.12 -18.82 1.91
N LYS A 269 -2.28 -17.72 1.19
CA LYS A 269 -3.06 -17.64 -0.05
C LYS A 269 -2.29 -16.87 -1.12
N LEU A 270 -2.65 -17.16 -2.37
CA LEU A 270 -2.23 -16.41 -3.55
C LEU A 270 -3.46 -15.87 -4.25
N ALA A 271 -3.46 -14.58 -4.57
CA ALA A 271 -4.34 -14.04 -5.60
C ALA A 271 -3.59 -14.08 -6.93
N TYR A 272 -4.28 -14.34 -8.03
CA TYR A 272 -3.70 -14.41 -9.37
C TYR A 272 -4.77 -14.14 -10.43
N VAL A 273 -4.34 -13.87 -11.65
CA VAL A 273 -5.22 -13.71 -12.80
C VAL A 273 -5.36 -15.05 -13.50
N SER A 274 -6.57 -15.41 -13.93
CA SER A 274 -6.81 -16.52 -14.85
C SER A 274 -7.90 -16.14 -15.84
N ASP A 275 -7.73 -16.54 -17.10
CA ASP A 275 -8.73 -16.42 -18.15
C ASP A 275 -9.55 -17.71 -18.37
N SER A 276 -9.50 -18.66 -17.42
CA SER A 276 -10.18 -19.97 -17.52
C SER A 276 -11.70 -19.89 -17.72
N SER A 277 -12.31 -18.74 -17.39
CA SER A 277 -13.72 -18.42 -17.65
C SER A 277 -13.94 -17.58 -18.91
N GLY A 278 -12.99 -17.61 -19.86
CA GLY A 278 -13.05 -16.95 -21.17
C GLY A 278 -12.46 -15.53 -21.21
N ARG A 279 -12.33 -14.84 -20.08
CA ARG A 279 -11.69 -13.52 -19.94
C ARG A 279 -10.90 -13.42 -18.64
N PRO A 280 -9.88 -12.55 -18.53
CA PRO A 280 -9.09 -12.42 -17.31
C PRO A 280 -9.93 -11.99 -16.10
N HIS A 281 -9.89 -12.81 -15.05
CA HIS A 281 -10.50 -12.54 -13.76
C HIS A 281 -9.53 -12.82 -12.62
N ILE A 282 -9.82 -12.28 -11.44
CA ILE A 282 -9.00 -12.48 -10.25
C ILE A 282 -9.51 -13.73 -9.52
N TYR A 283 -8.59 -14.65 -9.27
CA TYR A 283 -8.79 -15.88 -8.51
C TYR A 283 -7.94 -15.86 -7.25
N VAL A 284 -8.41 -16.54 -6.21
CA VAL A 284 -7.68 -16.80 -4.97
C VAL A 284 -7.52 -18.30 -4.77
N LEU A 285 -6.30 -18.73 -4.50
CA LEU A 285 -5.93 -20.11 -4.18
C LEU A 285 -5.40 -20.16 -2.73
N ASN A 286 -5.83 -21.16 -1.95
CA ASN A 286 -5.22 -21.47 -0.66
C ASN A 286 -4.07 -22.46 -0.84
N LEU A 287 -2.94 -22.21 -0.18
CA LEU A 287 -1.75 -23.08 -0.28
C LEU A 287 -1.88 -24.40 0.49
N ASN A 288 -2.81 -24.47 1.44
CA ASN A 288 -3.15 -25.73 2.12
C ASN A 288 -4.11 -26.62 1.30
N GLY A 289 -4.46 -26.22 0.07
CA GLY A 289 -5.31 -26.95 -0.85
C GLY A 289 -6.70 -26.37 -1.02
N GLY A 290 -7.53 -27.07 -1.79
CA GLY A 290 -8.85 -26.61 -2.23
C GLY A 290 -8.82 -26.01 -3.64
N LYS A 291 -10.02 -25.77 -4.18
CA LYS A 291 -10.18 -25.22 -5.53
C LYS A 291 -9.97 -23.70 -5.52
N PRO A 292 -9.32 -23.12 -6.56
CA PRO A 292 -9.29 -21.68 -6.74
C PRO A 292 -10.70 -21.08 -6.79
N GLN A 293 -10.88 -19.91 -6.21
CA GLN A 293 -12.15 -19.18 -6.20
C GLN A 293 -12.01 -17.85 -6.92
N ARG A 294 -12.89 -17.60 -7.89
CA ARG A 294 -13.00 -16.29 -8.54
C ARG A 294 -13.58 -15.28 -7.55
N ILE A 295 -12.93 -14.12 -7.42
CA ILE A 295 -13.37 -13.04 -6.52
C ILE A 295 -13.91 -11.81 -7.28
N SER A 296 -13.51 -11.60 -8.53
CA SER A 296 -14.00 -10.46 -9.31
C SER A 296 -15.39 -10.74 -9.91
N SER A 297 -16.35 -9.87 -9.61
CA SER A 297 -17.75 -10.02 -9.99
C SER A 297 -18.16 -9.17 -11.21
N SER A 298 -17.43 -8.10 -11.49
CA SER A 298 -17.76 -7.12 -12.53
C SER A 298 -16.55 -6.80 -13.43
N GLY A 299 -16.78 -5.98 -14.45
CA GLY A 299 -15.77 -5.61 -15.45
C GLY A 299 -15.55 -6.67 -16.52
N SER A 300 -15.18 -6.22 -17.72
CA SER A 300 -14.94 -7.12 -18.85
C SER A 300 -13.59 -7.85 -18.76
N GLU A 301 -12.65 -7.31 -17.98
CA GLU A 301 -11.29 -7.79 -17.80
C GLU A 301 -10.79 -7.31 -16.44
N ASN A 302 -10.16 -8.18 -15.65
CA ASN A 302 -9.66 -7.84 -14.32
C ASN A 302 -8.26 -8.41 -14.14
N VAL A 303 -7.29 -7.54 -13.86
CA VAL A 303 -5.85 -7.85 -13.93
C VAL A 303 -5.05 -7.14 -12.82
N SER A 304 -3.77 -7.48 -12.72
CA SER A 304 -2.79 -6.89 -11.79
C SER A 304 -3.28 -6.80 -10.33
N PRO A 305 -3.65 -7.93 -9.69
CA PRO A 305 -4.06 -7.92 -8.30
C PRO A 305 -2.88 -7.66 -7.36
N ASN A 306 -3.12 -6.90 -6.30
CA ASN A 306 -2.19 -6.74 -5.19
C ASN A 306 -2.93 -6.90 -3.85
N TRP A 307 -2.39 -7.73 -2.96
CA TRP A 307 -2.97 -7.99 -1.65
C TRP A 307 -2.34 -7.08 -0.60
N GLY A 308 -3.14 -6.19 -0.03
CA GLY A 308 -2.69 -5.18 0.93
C GLY A 308 -2.53 -5.72 2.35
N PRO A 309 -1.77 -5.03 3.20
CA PRO A 309 -1.58 -5.41 4.61
C PRO A 309 -2.88 -5.33 5.43
N ASN A 310 -3.91 -4.66 4.92
CA ASN A 310 -5.27 -4.60 5.47
C ASN A 310 -6.11 -5.86 5.15
N GLY A 311 -5.57 -6.82 4.40
CA GLY A 311 -6.28 -8.04 3.98
C GLY A 311 -7.17 -7.87 2.76
N LEU A 312 -7.25 -6.68 2.17
CA LEU A 312 -8.02 -6.38 0.96
C LEU A 312 -7.17 -6.62 -0.29
N ILE A 313 -7.82 -6.92 -1.41
CA ILE A 313 -7.18 -7.05 -2.72
C ILE A 313 -7.57 -5.84 -3.56
N VAL A 314 -6.57 -5.16 -4.13
CA VAL A 314 -6.78 -4.14 -5.16
C VAL A 314 -6.45 -4.73 -6.52
N TYR A 315 -7.18 -4.36 -7.57
CA TYR A 315 -6.89 -4.77 -8.95
C TYR A 315 -7.42 -3.76 -9.97
N SER A 316 -6.91 -3.83 -11.20
CA SER A 316 -7.42 -3.06 -12.33
C SER A 316 -8.57 -3.80 -12.98
N SER A 317 -9.68 -3.10 -13.20
CA SER A 317 -10.90 -3.63 -13.80
C SER A 317 -11.31 -2.78 -14.99
N ARG A 318 -11.45 -3.39 -16.16
CA ARG A 318 -11.92 -2.72 -17.36
C ARG A 318 -13.44 -2.56 -17.29
N GLN A 319 -13.90 -1.34 -17.07
CA GLN A 319 -15.30 -0.96 -16.90
C GLN A 319 -15.63 0.18 -17.86
N SER A 320 -16.67 0.01 -18.68
CA SER A 320 -17.08 1.00 -19.70
C SER A 320 -15.92 1.46 -20.59
N GLY A 321 -15.06 0.51 -21.00
CA GLY A 321 -13.95 0.75 -21.91
C GLY A 321 -12.63 1.20 -21.27
N ARG A 322 -12.62 1.59 -19.98
CA ARG A 322 -11.44 2.10 -19.27
C ARG A 322 -11.04 1.22 -18.08
N TYR A 323 -9.76 1.22 -17.75
CA TYR A 323 -9.29 0.59 -16.52
C TYR A 323 -9.55 1.47 -15.29
N LYS A 324 -10.23 0.91 -14.30
CA LYS A 324 -10.51 1.52 -13.00
C LYS A 324 -9.90 0.67 -11.90
N ILE A 325 -9.64 1.30 -10.75
CA ILE A 325 -9.17 0.58 -9.56
C ILE A 325 -10.36 0.06 -8.76
N VAL A 326 -10.35 -1.25 -8.48
CA VAL A 326 -11.34 -1.92 -7.63
C VAL A 326 -10.65 -2.46 -6.41
N ILE A 327 -11.27 -2.26 -5.25
CA ILE A 327 -10.88 -2.82 -3.96
C ILE A 327 -11.91 -3.89 -3.60
N SER A 328 -11.45 -5.09 -3.25
CA SER A 328 -12.31 -6.21 -2.88
C SER A 328 -11.90 -6.81 -1.54
N ASP A 329 -12.92 -7.14 -0.75
CA ASP A 329 -12.81 -7.92 0.47
C ASP A 329 -13.35 -9.32 0.21
N ILE A 330 -12.46 -10.31 0.32
CA ILE A 330 -12.79 -11.70 0.03
C ILE A 330 -13.60 -12.36 1.15
N ASN A 331 -13.58 -11.83 2.36
CA ASN A 331 -14.23 -12.43 3.53
C ASN A 331 -15.72 -12.11 3.53
N ASN A 332 -16.09 -10.86 3.21
CA ASN A 332 -17.49 -10.43 3.09
C ASN A 332 -18.02 -10.47 1.64
N ARG A 333 -17.17 -10.84 0.67
CA ARG A 333 -17.48 -10.88 -0.78
C ARG A 333 -17.99 -9.54 -1.33
N SER A 334 -17.43 -8.45 -0.83
CA SER A 334 -17.76 -7.11 -1.29
C SER A 334 -16.65 -6.53 -2.17
N SER A 335 -17.02 -5.56 -3.00
CA SER A 335 -16.08 -4.84 -3.86
C SER A 335 -16.56 -3.41 -4.09
N LYS A 336 -15.61 -2.48 -4.19
CA LYS A 336 -15.86 -1.06 -4.46
C LYS A 336 -14.91 -0.59 -5.56
N THR A 337 -15.45 0.05 -6.59
CA THR A 337 -14.65 0.80 -7.59
C THR A 337 -14.36 2.19 -7.02
N LEU A 338 -13.12 2.67 -7.10
CA LEU A 338 -12.78 4.04 -6.72
C LEU A 338 -13.32 5.04 -7.75
N SER A 339 -13.93 6.13 -7.30
CA SER A 339 -14.48 7.19 -8.16
C SER A 339 -13.43 8.26 -8.42
N LEU A 340 -12.45 7.92 -9.25
CA LEU A 340 -11.39 8.83 -9.67
C LEU A 340 -11.78 9.61 -10.93
N ASP A 341 -10.92 10.52 -11.36
CA ASP A 341 -11.08 11.27 -12.60
C ASP A 341 -11.01 10.37 -13.85
N ASN A 342 -11.37 10.93 -15.00
CA ASN A 342 -11.55 10.19 -16.26
C ASN A 342 -10.21 9.83 -16.94
N ALA A 343 -9.51 8.85 -16.39
CA ALA A 343 -8.25 8.30 -16.88
C ALA A 343 -8.27 6.76 -16.80
N ASP A 344 -7.29 6.12 -17.45
CA ASP A 344 -7.01 4.71 -17.23
C ASP A 344 -6.09 4.54 -16.03
N TYR A 345 -6.46 3.66 -15.11
CA TYR A 345 -5.68 3.35 -13.91
C TYR A 345 -5.27 1.88 -13.87
N GLU A 346 -3.96 1.65 -13.89
CA GLU A 346 -3.34 0.34 -14.09
C GLU A 346 -2.29 0.04 -13.01
N ASP A 347 -1.99 -1.26 -12.85
CA ASP A 347 -0.98 -1.77 -11.92
C ASP A 347 -1.06 -1.21 -10.49
N PRO A 348 -2.20 -1.35 -9.80
CA PRO A 348 -2.34 -0.84 -8.44
C PRO A 348 -1.50 -1.67 -7.45
N TYR A 349 -0.88 -0.97 -6.50
CA TYR A 349 -0.11 -1.60 -5.43
C TYR A 349 -0.39 -0.89 -4.10
N TRP A 350 -0.76 -1.65 -3.06
CA TRP A 350 -1.01 -1.10 -1.73
C TRP A 350 0.24 -0.54 -1.08
N THR A 351 0.13 0.64 -0.46
CA THR A 351 1.17 1.17 0.41
C THR A 351 1.19 0.46 1.77
N PRO A 352 2.30 0.54 2.54
CA PRO A 352 2.46 -0.12 3.84
C PRO A 352 1.42 0.18 4.90
N ASP A 353 0.74 1.32 4.78
CA ASP A 353 -0.30 1.76 5.71
C ASP A 353 -1.64 1.03 5.50
N GLY A 354 -1.80 0.29 4.41
CA GLY A 354 -3.06 -0.37 4.04
C GLY A 354 -4.21 0.61 3.78
N ARG A 355 -3.90 1.88 3.50
CA ARG A 355 -4.87 2.92 3.17
C ARG A 355 -4.66 3.44 1.76
N HIS A 356 -3.42 3.74 1.37
CA HIS A 356 -3.17 4.31 0.04
C HIS A 356 -2.76 3.24 -0.97
N ILE A 357 -2.87 3.59 -2.24
CA ILE A 357 -2.48 2.75 -3.37
C ILE A 357 -1.59 3.60 -4.27
N VAL A 358 -0.49 3.05 -4.77
CA VAL A 358 0.21 3.63 -5.92
C VAL A 358 -0.27 2.95 -7.19
N ALA A 359 -0.47 3.70 -8.26
CA ALA A 359 -0.94 3.18 -9.54
C ALA A 359 -0.38 3.99 -10.71
N SER A 360 -0.31 3.37 -11.88
CA SER A 360 -0.12 4.07 -13.13
C SER A 360 -1.43 4.72 -13.56
N ARG A 361 -1.38 6.00 -13.93
CA ARG A 361 -2.49 6.75 -14.51
C ARG A 361 -2.12 7.17 -15.92
N SER A 362 -2.98 6.84 -16.87
CA SER A 362 -2.75 7.03 -18.31
C SER A 362 -3.80 7.95 -18.93
N ILE A 363 -3.35 9.01 -19.60
CA ILE A 363 -4.18 9.89 -20.43
C ILE A 363 -3.49 10.09 -21.77
N ASN A 364 -4.22 9.89 -22.88
CA ASN A 364 -3.71 10.09 -24.25
C ASN A 364 -2.36 9.38 -24.47
N TYR A 365 -2.26 8.13 -24.01
CA TYR A 365 -1.05 7.29 -24.10
C TYR A 365 0.18 7.81 -23.34
N ARG A 366 0.00 8.77 -22.42
CA ARG A 366 1.03 9.22 -21.49
C ARG A 366 0.77 8.66 -20.10
N SER A 367 1.75 7.98 -19.53
CA SER A 367 1.60 7.27 -18.24
C SER A 367 2.42 7.94 -17.14
N SER A 368 1.86 8.06 -15.95
CA SER A 368 2.53 8.66 -14.78
C SER A 368 2.12 7.93 -13.50
N ILE A 369 2.95 8.00 -12.46
CA ILE A 369 2.64 7.35 -11.18
C ILE A 369 1.88 8.30 -10.26
N TYR A 370 0.78 7.81 -9.72
CA TYR A 370 -0.10 8.51 -8.79
C TYR A 370 -0.24 7.73 -7.48
N LEU A 371 -0.39 8.48 -6.39
CA LEU A 371 -0.89 7.99 -5.11
C LEU A 371 -2.40 8.21 -5.06
N LEU A 372 -3.14 7.17 -4.71
CA LEU A 372 -4.59 7.17 -4.59
C LEU A 372 -4.95 7.08 -3.11
N ASP A 373 -5.77 8.02 -2.65
CA ASP A 373 -6.33 8.02 -1.29
C ASP A 373 -7.69 7.32 -1.33
N THR A 374 -7.81 6.17 -0.66
CA THR A 374 -9.02 5.35 -0.74
C THR A 374 -10.21 5.89 0.06
N LEU A 375 -9.96 6.82 0.99
CA LEU A 375 -11.01 7.46 1.79
C LEU A 375 -11.52 8.73 1.12
N GLU A 376 -10.61 9.58 0.63
CA GLU A 376 -10.96 10.84 -0.03
C GLU A 376 -11.22 10.68 -1.54
N GLU A 377 -10.94 9.51 -2.12
CA GLU A 377 -11.03 9.20 -3.56
C GLU A 377 -10.33 10.25 -4.45
N ARG A 378 -9.15 10.70 -4.00
CA ARG A 378 -8.29 11.62 -4.75
C ARG A 378 -7.08 10.89 -5.32
N SER A 379 -6.62 11.37 -6.48
CA SER A 379 -5.35 10.97 -7.08
C SER A 379 -4.33 12.11 -7.00
N ILE A 380 -3.10 11.79 -6.58
CA ILE A 380 -2.02 12.75 -6.33
C ILE A 380 -0.80 12.32 -7.16
N PRO A 381 -0.29 13.17 -8.08
CA PRO A 381 0.90 12.80 -8.85
C PRO A 381 2.12 12.67 -7.93
N LEU A 382 2.93 11.63 -8.16
CA LEU A 382 4.16 11.38 -7.39
C LEU A 382 5.42 11.75 -8.18
N VAL A 383 5.53 11.29 -9.42
CA VAL A 383 6.74 11.50 -10.24
C VAL A 383 6.54 12.68 -11.17
N ASN A 384 7.26 13.78 -10.93
CA ASN A 384 7.20 15.01 -11.74
C ASN A 384 8.33 15.10 -12.79
N VAL A 385 8.92 13.96 -13.17
CA VAL A 385 9.95 13.90 -14.21
C VAL A 385 9.30 13.53 -15.53
N LYS A 386 9.59 14.29 -16.59
CA LYS A 386 9.06 14.05 -17.93
C LYS A 386 9.49 12.68 -18.44
N GLY A 387 8.51 11.85 -18.78
CA GLY A 387 8.70 10.47 -19.21
C GLY A 387 7.36 9.75 -19.15
N ASP A 388 7.36 8.46 -19.47
CA ASP A 388 6.25 7.57 -19.16
C ASP A 388 6.66 6.56 -18.10
N TRP A 389 5.79 6.40 -17.11
CA TRP A 389 6.08 5.64 -15.89
C TRP A 389 5.00 4.58 -15.63
N TYR A 390 5.45 3.36 -15.33
CA TYR A 390 4.62 2.15 -15.31
C TYR A 390 4.90 1.26 -14.10
N SER A 391 3.96 0.37 -13.81
CA SER A 391 4.11 -0.77 -12.89
C SER A 391 4.77 -0.42 -11.55
N PRO A 392 4.18 0.49 -10.76
CA PRO A 392 4.72 0.87 -9.47
C PRO A 392 4.61 -0.28 -8.47
N SER A 393 5.60 -0.42 -7.60
CA SER A 393 5.52 -1.22 -6.38
C SER A 393 6.25 -0.53 -5.24
N CYS A 394 5.84 -0.81 -4.00
CA CYS A 394 6.49 -0.20 -2.85
C CYS A 394 6.95 -1.22 -1.81
N THR A 395 7.97 -0.83 -1.04
CA THR A 395 8.43 -1.57 0.14
C THR A 395 7.29 -1.71 1.14
N ARG A 396 7.11 -2.89 1.75
CA ARG A 396 6.02 -3.20 2.69
C ARG A 396 6.31 -2.77 4.14
#